data_AF-A0A6N0ZB15-F1
#
_entry.id   AF-A0A6N0ZB15-F1
#
_cell.length_a   1.000
_cell.length_b   1.000
_cell.length_c   1.000
_cell.angle_alpha   90.00
_cell.angle_beta   90.00
_cell.angle_gamma   90.00
#
_symmetry.space_group_name_H-M   'P 1'
#
loop_
_entity.id
_entity.type
_entity.pdbx_description
1 polymer ?
#
loop_
_entity_poly.entity_id
_entity_poly.type
_entity_poly.pdbx_seq_one_letter_code
_entity_poly.pdbx_strand_id
1 'polypeptide(L)'
;MTIDWCPGIRDACLHWRDAPMLQQTFEELERALAENNDACIDSAKAIVEVVCQIILQELDLPSNPVRPAEALPTFGAWMSAAVRALKLGDVRHTGFQKLVSQHKKLTDALGELRNDAGIASHGREGFLQRLSVHHHRAAVLSADAIVTFLHQAYLEAELDLVRTREPYERFDHLHRLIDTRVSLRSDVDDEGSLNVNVTLPSGDVLPLRVEASRLLYQLDREAYVEALNAARGAPAPDMEPIEQQGEQ
;
A
#
# COMPACT_ATOMS: atom_id res chain seq x y z
N MET A 1 -31.01 -7.88 10.06
CA MET A 1 -29.87 -6.96 9.89
C MET A 1 -28.72 -7.52 10.69
N THR A 2 -27.68 -8.00 10.04
CA THR A 2 -26.42 -8.40 10.67
C THR A 2 -25.71 -7.14 11.15
N ILE A 3 -25.32 -7.10 12.43
CA ILE A 3 -24.51 -6.01 12.99
C ILE A 3 -23.11 -6.14 12.39
N ASP A 4 -22.61 -5.09 11.75
CA ASP A 4 -21.20 -5.02 11.35
C ASP A 4 -20.36 -4.67 12.57
N TRP A 5 -19.55 -5.61 13.04
CA TRP A 5 -18.73 -5.46 14.25
C TRP A 5 -17.37 -4.82 13.97
N CYS A 6 -16.98 -4.71 12.70
CA CYS A 6 -15.65 -4.25 12.30
C CYS A 6 -15.66 -3.40 11.01
N PRO A 7 -16.46 -2.33 10.94
CA PRO A 7 -16.56 -1.51 9.73
C PRO A 7 -15.23 -0.86 9.34
N GLY A 8 -14.41 -0.43 10.29
CA GLY A 8 -13.12 0.21 10.00
C GLY A 8 -12.07 -0.78 9.48
N ILE A 9 -12.06 -2.02 9.99
CA ILE A 9 -11.24 -3.10 9.41
C ILE A 9 -11.69 -3.39 7.99
N ARG A 10 -13.01 -3.46 7.74
CA ARG A 10 -13.56 -3.70 6.41
C ARG A 10 -13.13 -2.60 5.42
N ASP A 11 -13.23 -1.34 5.82
CA ASP A 11 -12.78 -0.21 5.01
C ASP A 11 -11.28 -0.29 4.68
N ALA A 12 -10.44 -0.64 5.66
CA ALA A 12 -9.01 -0.84 5.44
C ALA A 12 -8.73 -2.02 4.49
N CYS A 13 -9.48 -3.12 4.60
CA CYS A 13 -9.36 -4.27 3.71
C CYS A 13 -9.83 -3.95 2.28
N LEU A 14 -10.85 -3.12 2.12
CA LEU A 14 -11.31 -2.65 0.81
C LEU A 14 -10.28 -1.72 0.16
N HIS A 15 -9.67 -0.82 0.95
CA HIS A 15 -8.59 0.06 0.48
C HIS A 15 -7.38 -0.75 0.03
N TRP A 16 -6.89 -1.67 0.86
CA TRP A 16 -5.78 -2.58 0.53
C TRP A 16 -6.24 -3.95 0.03
N ARG A 17 -7.16 -3.97 -0.95
CA ARG A 17 -7.75 -5.20 -1.51
C ARG A 17 -6.70 -6.17 -2.08
N ASP A 18 -5.60 -5.63 -2.60
CA ASP A 18 -4.54 -6.40 -3.24
C ASP A 18 -3.46 -6.88 -2.25
N ALA A 19 -3.65 -6.69 -0.93
CA ALA A 19 -2.77 -7.19 0.12
C ALA A 19 -3.21 -8.58 0.61
N PRO A 20 -2.65 -9.69 0.10
CA PRO A 20 -3.21 -11.04 0.32
C PRO A 20 -3.22 -11.46 1.79
N MET A 21 -2.17 -11.11 2.54
CA MET A 21 -2.11 -11.42 3.98
C MET A 21 -3.20 -10.70 4.77
N LEU A 22 -3.54 -9.46 4.39
CA LEU A 22 -4.61 -8.71 5.05
C LEU A 22 -5.96 -9.38 4.79
N GLN A 23 -6.25 -9.72 3.53
CA GLN A 23 -7.50 -10.36 3.13
C GLN A 23 -7.68 -11.72 3.83
N GLN A 24 -6.66 -12.57 3.83
CA GLN A 24 -6.70 -13.88 4.51
C GLN A 24 -6.94 -13.75 6.01
N THR A 25 -6.30 -12.77 6.66
CA THR A 25 -6.48 -12.54 8.10
C THR A 25 -7.90 -12.03 8.39
N PHE A 26 -8.48 -11.23 7.49
CA PHE A 26 -9.83 -10.70 7.63
C PHE A 26 -10.89 -11.78 7.44
N GLU A 27 -10.75 -12.63 6.43
CA GLU A 27 -11.61 -13.81 6.23
C GLU A 27 -11.61 -14.73 7.46
N GLU A 28 -10.44 -14.98 8.04
CA GLU A 28 -10.32 -15.79 9.26
C GLU A 28 -10.97 -15.10 10.46
N LEU A 29 -10.82 -13.77 10.59
CA LEU A 29 -11.48 -12.99 11.64
C LEU A 29 -13.01 -13.12 11.54
N GLU A 30 -13.59 -12.92 10.35
CA GLU A 30 -15.04 -12.99 10.12
C GLU A 30 -15.57 -14.40 10.40
N ARG A 31 -14.86 -15.43 9.89
CA ARG A 31 -15.20 -16.83 10.11
C ARG A 31 -15.18 -17.19 11.59
N ALA A 32 -14.08 -16.88 12.29
CA ALA A 32 -13.93 -17.19 13.70
C ALA A 32 -14.97 -16.44 14.54
N LEU A 33 -15.27 -15.17 14.24
CA LEU A 33 -16.30 -14.41 14.96
C LEU A 33 -17.70 -15.01 14.75
N ALA A 34 -18.06 -15.41 13.53
CA ALA A 34 -19.35 -16.02 13.23
C ALA A 34 -19.53 -17.37 13.94
N GLU A 35 -18.46 -18.13 14.07
CA GLU A 35 -18.43 -19.40 14.81
C GLU A 35 -18.35 -19.20 16.34
N ASN A 36 -18.19 -17.96 16.83
CA ASN A 36 -17.83 -17.58 18.21
C ASN A 36 -16.50 -18.18 18.68
N ASN A 37 -15.58 -18.49 17.78
CA ASN A 37 -14.30 -19.18 18.04
C ASN A 37 -13.28 -18.23 18.67
N ASP A 38 -12.59 -18.69 19.71
CA ASP A 38 -11.55 -17.92 20.41
C ASP A 38 -10.42 -17.50 19.46
N ALA A 39 -10.25 -18.20 18.32
CA ALA A 39 -9.38 -17.80 17.21
C ALA A 39 -9.64 -16.36 16.72
N CYS A 40 -10.83 -15.80 16.90
CA CYS A 40 -11.11 -14.41 16.51
C CYS A 40 -10.25 -13.41 17.28
N ILE A 41 -9.78 -13.75 18.49
CA ILE A 41 -8.91 -12.90 19.30
C ILE A 41 -7.49 -12.91 18.71
N ASP A 42 -7.00 -14.08 18.26
CA ASP A 42 -5.74 -14.20 17.54
C ASP A 42 -5.81 -13.40 16.21
N SER A 43 -6.89 -13.55 15.45
CA SER A 43 -7.10 -12.82 14.19
C SER A 43 -7.25 -11.31 14.39
N ALA A 44 -7.88 -10.87 15.48
CA ALA A 44 -8.03 -9.44 15.79
C ALA A 44 -6.67 -8.77 16.02
N LYS A 45 -5.78 -9.43 16.77
CA LYS A 45 -4.39 -8.97 16.92
C LYS A 45 -3.65 -8.99 15.58
N ALA A 46 -3.75 -10.10 14.84
CA ALA A 46 -3.04 -10.28 13.58
C ALA A 46 -3.43 -9.21 12.55
N ILE A 47 -4.71 -8.84 12.44
CA ILE A 47 -5.18 -7.74 11.59
C ILE A 47 -4.45 -6.44 11.91
N VAL A 48 -4.37 -6.06 13.19
CA VAL A 48 -3.69 -4.83 13.61
C VAL A 48 -2.19 -4.89 13.26
N GLU A 49 -1.55 -6.05 13.42
CA GLU A 49 -0.14 -6.24 13.06
C GLU A 49 0.10 -6.10 11.55
N VAL A 50 -0.76 -6.69 10.73
CA VAL A 50 -0.66 -6.59 9.26
C VAL A 50 -0.87 -5.15 8.80
N VAL A 51 -1.85 -4.44 9.36
CA VAL A 51 -2.09 -3.01 9.06
C VAL A 51 -0.87 -2.16 9.46
N CYS A 52 -0.30 -2.36 10.65
CA CYS A 52 0.93 -1.68 11.07
C CYS A 52 2.07 -1.93 10.07
N GLN A 53 2.21 -3.17 9.59
CA GLN A 53 3.26 -3.53 8.63
C GLN A 53 3.05 -2.87 7.26
N ILE A 54 1.82 -2.81 6.75
CA ILE A 54 1.50 -2.14 5.48
C ILE A 54 1.86 -0.64 5.58
N ILE A 55 1.42 0.02 6.65
CA ILE A 55 1.73 1.44 6.90
C ILE A 55 3.24 1.67 6.92
N LEU A 56 4.00 0.80 7.59
CA LEU A 56 5.46 0.88 7.62
C LEU A 56 6.11 0.53 6.29
N GLN A 57 5.50 -0.28 5.43
CA GLN A 57 6.05 -0.53 4.10
C GLN A 57 5.93 0.69 3.19
N GLU A 58 4.86 1.47 3.35
CA GLU A 58 4.59 2.67 2.55
C GLU A 58 5.31 3.92 3.08
N LEU A 59 5.41 4.08 4.40
CA LEU A 59 5.92 5.32 5.02
C LEU A 59 7.36 5.26 5.54
N ASP A 60 7.96 4.07 5.66
CA ASP A 60 9.31 3.96 6.22
C ASP A 60 10.37 4.48 5.24
N LEU A 61 11.21 5.39 5.74
CA LEU A 61 12.23 6.07 4.97
C LEU A 61 13.59 5.39 5.21
N PRO A 62 14.35 5.04 4.14
CA PRO A 62 15.66 4.41 4.30
C PRO A 62 16.67 5.29 5.04
N SER A 63 16.50 6.61 4.96
CA SER A 63 17.32 7.61 5.64
C SER A 63 17.01 7.74 7.13
N ASN A 64 15.82 7.33 7.57
CA ASN A 64 15.40 7.39 8.98
C ASN A 64 14.39 6.26 9.29
N PRO A 65 14.88 5.00 9.39
CA PRO A 65 14.00 3.86 9.57
C PRO A 65 13.34 3.88 10.96
N VAL A 66 12.03 3.73 11.00
CA VAL A 66 11.23 3.67 12.24
C VAL A 66 10.73 2.26 12.56
N ARG A 67 10.91 1.31 11.62
CA ARG A 67 10.59 -0.10 11.79
C ARG A 67 11.37 -0.70 12.98
N PRO A 68 10.75 -1.59 13.78
CA PRO A 68 11.48 -2.26 14.84
C PRO A 68 12.66 -3.10 14.31
N ALA A 69 13.81 -3.04 14.99
CA ALA A 69 15.03 -3.75 14.58
C ALA A 69 15.05 -5.24 14.98
N GLU A 70 14.18 -5.63 15.91
CA GLU A 70 14.06 -7.00 16.42
C GLU A 70 13.56 -7.94 15.31
N ALA A 71 14.06 -9.17 15.27
CA ALA A 71 13.60 -10.17 14.31
C ALA A 71 12.13 -10.59 14.53
N LEU A 72 11.66 -10.52 15.78
CA LEU A 72 10.28 -10.79 16.18
C LEU A 72 9.77 -9.62 17.05
N PRO A 73 9.36 -8.51 16.43
CA PRO A 73 8.91 -7.35 17.19
C PRO A 73 7.64 -7.65 17.98
N THR A 74 7.55 -7.07 19.17
CA THR A 74 6.33 -7.17 19.99
C THR A 74 5.16 -6.43 19.33
N PHE A 75 3.93 -6.78 19.73
CA PHE A 75 2.72 -6.12 19.22
C PHE A 75 2.74 -4.59 19.47
N GLY A 76 3.12 -4.19 20.68
CA GLY A 76 3.29 -2.78 21.03
C GLY A 76 4.43 -2.08 20.27
N ALA A 77 5.47 -2.81 19.86
CA ALA A 77 6.55 -2.26 19.02
C ALA A 77 6.07 -1.94 17.61
N TRP A 78 5.28 -2.82 16.99
CA TRP A 78 4.64 -2.56 15.69
C TRP A 78 3.74 -1.32 15.74
N MET A 79 2.85 -1.26 16.74
CA MET A 79 1.96 -0.11 16.92
C MET A 79 2.75 1.19 17.16
N SER A 80 3.76 1.15 18.02
CA SER A 80 4.58 2.34 18.31
C SER A 80 5.36 2.81 17.07
N ALA A 81 5.81 1.89 16.22
CA ALA A 81 6.47 2.22 14.96
C ALA A 81 5.50 2.86 13.95
N ALA A 82 4.30 2.30 13.78
CA ALA A 82 3.28 2.85 12.90
C ALA A 82 2.88 4.28 13.31
N VAL A 83 2.67 4.52 14.61
CA VAL A 83 2.37 5.86 15.16
C VAL A 83 3.49 6.88 14.85
N ARG A 84 4.76 6.46 14.91
CA ARG A 84 5.90 7.30 14.54
C ARG A 84 5.95 7.57 13.03
N ALA A 85 5.71 6.55 12.21
CA ALA A 85 5.70 6.70 10.75
C ALA A 85 4.62 7.69 10.29
N LEU A 86 3.45 7.64 10.94
CA LEU A 86 2.33 8.55 10.71
C LEU A 86 2.51 9.93 11.38
N LYS A 87 3.63 10.17 12.07
CA LYS A 87 3.94 11.44 12.77
C LYS A 87 2.85 11.90 13.74
N LEU A 88 2.06 10.97 14.28
CA LEU A 88 0.92 11.29 15.16
C LEU A 88 1.35 11.87 16.51
N GLY A 89 2.62 11.64 16.90
CA GLY A 89 3.22 12.23 18.09
C GLY A 89 3.60 13.71 17.93
N ASP A 90 3.78 14.19 16.69
CA ASP A 90 4.24 15.55 16.40
C ASP A 90 3.11 16.59 16.56
N VAL A 91 1.87 16.11 16.64
CA VAL A 91 0.68 16.92 16.87
C VAL A 91 0.75 17.55 18.27
N ARG A 92 0.84 18.89 18.32
CA ARG A 92 0.98 19.68 19.57
C ARG A 92 -0.30 19.75 20.43
N HIS A 93 -1.35 19.00 20.08
CA HIS A 93 -2.62 19.01 20.78
C HIS A 93 -2.63 17.96 21.90
N THR A 94 -2.54 18.40 23.16
CA THR A 94 -2.41 17.51 24.32
C THR A 94 -3.58 16.53 24.48
N GLY A 95 -4.80 16.95 24.15
CA GLY A 95 -5.98 16.07 24.15
C GLY A 95 -5.86 14.96 23.11
N PHE A 96 -5.26 15.25 21.95
CA PHE A 96 -5.06 14.25 20.90
C PHE A 96 -3.94 13.29 21.28
N GLN A 97 -2.82 13.77 21.83
CA GLN A 97 -1.75 12.91 22.35
C GLN A 97 -2.26 11.92 23.40
N LYS A 98 -3.23 12.32 24.23
CA LYS A 98 -3.91 11.39 25.15
C LYS A 98 -4.70 10.31 24.40
N LEU A 99 -5.41 10.65 23.33
CA LEU A 99 -6.11 9.67 22.49
C LEU A 99 -5.13 8.67 21.85
N VAL A 100 -3.99 9.14 21.32
CA VAL A 100 -2.93 8.25 20.80
C VAL A 100 -2.45 7.28 21.89
N SER A 101 -2.22 7.79 23.10
CA SER A 101 -1.84 6.95 24.25
C SER A 101 -2.90 5.91 24.62
N GLN A 102 -4.20 6.24 24.52
CA GLN A 102 -5.27 5.26 24.79
C GLN A 102 -5.31 4.15 23.73
N HIS A 103 -5.09 4.45 22.46
CA HIS A 103 -4.99 3.41 21.41
C HIS A 103 -3.80 2.48 21.65
N LYS A 104 -2.68 3.00 22.14
CA LYS A 104 -1.54 2.17 22.54
C LYS A 104 -1.89 1.25 23.72
N LYS A 105 -2.54 1.77 24.77
CA LYS A 105 -2.99 0.94 25.90
C LYS A 105 -4.01 -0.12 25.48
N LEU A 106 -4.88 0.22 24.54
CA LEU A 106 -5.84 -0.72 23.96
C LEU A 106 -5.14 -1.83 23.17
N THR A 107 -4.07 -1.49 22.45
CA THR A 107 -3.19 -2.46 21.76
C THR A 107 -2.55 -3.41 22.78
N ASP A 108 -1.99 -2.87 23.86
CA ASP A 108 -1.35 -3.67 24.90
C ASP A 108 -2.37 -4.63 25.56
N ALA A 109 -3.56 -4.12 25.94
CA ALA A 109 -4.64 -4.92 26.53
C ALA A 109 -5.19 -5.99 25.57
N LEU A 110 -5.29 -5.71 24.27
CA LEU A 110 -5.66 -6.71 23.26
C LEU A 110 -4.58 -7.79 23.13
N GLY A 111 -3.30 -7.41 23.20
CA GLY A 111 -2.18 -8.34 23.22
C GLY A 111 -2.19 -9.25 24.44
N GLU A 112 -2.44 -8.70 25.63
CA GLU A 112 -2.62 -9.45 26.88
C GLU A 112 -3.80 -10.40 26.79
N LEU A 113 -4.98 -9.92 26.36
CA LEU A 113 -6.15 -10.77 26.15
C LEU A 113 -5.85 -11.93 25.20
N ARG A 114 -5.15 -11.68 24.09
CA ARG A 114 -4.73 -12.72 23.16
C ARG A 114 -3.76 -13.70 23.81
N ASN A 115 -2.81 -13.25 24.62
CA ASN A 115 -1.86 -14.14 25.27
C ASN A 115 -2.54 -15.07 26.28
N ASP A 116 -3.57 -14.59 26.97
CA ASP A 116 -4.34 -15.37 27.95
C ASP A 116 -5.39 -16.29 27.29
N ALA A 117 -5.97 -15.84 26.17
CA ALA A 117 -7.14 -16.47 25.54
C ALA A 117 -6.87 -17.26 24.26
N GLY A 118 -5.82 -16.87 23.52
CA GLY A 118 -5.56 -17.34 22.16
C GLY A 118 -5.28 -18.84 22.13
N ILE A 119 -5.93 -19.56 21.22
CA ILE A 119 -5.80 -21.02 21.11
C ILE A 119 -4.48 -21.42 20.43
N ALA A 120 -3.89 -20.52 19.64
CA ALA A 120 -2.72 -20.79 18.82
C ALA A 120 -1.39 -20.38 19.48
N SER A 121 -1.42 -19.48 20.46
CA SER A 121 -0.19 -18.76 20.84
C SER A 121 0.61 -19.40 21.96
N HIS A 122 -0.02 -20.09 22.92
CA HIS A 122 0.67 -20.90 23.93
C HIS A 122 -0.28 -22.01 24.37
N GLY A 123 0.19 -23.27 24.36
CA GLY A 123 -0.62 -24.46 24.62
C GLY A 123 -1.58 -24.27 25.79
N ARG A 124 -2.84 -23.95 25.46
CA ARG A 124 -3.89 -23.71 26.43
C ARG A 124 -4.21 -25.05 27.10
N GLU A 125 -4.44 -25.05 28.41
CA GLU A 125 -4.85 -26.28 29.11
C GLU A 125 -6.08 -26.87 28.41
N GLY A 126 -6.03 -28.16 28.05
CA GLY A 126 -7.05 -28.81 27.22
C GLY A 126 -8.46 -28.87 27.81
N PHE A 127 -8.64 -28.40 29.05
CA PHE A 127 -9.92 -28.36 29.77
C PHE A 127 -10.42 -26.93 30.03
N LEU A 128 -9.76 -25.89 29.53
CA LEU A 128 -10.23 -24.51 29.68
C LEU A 128 -11.52 -24.29 28.88
N GLN A 129 -12.51 -23.65 29.52
CA GLN A 129 -13.76 -23.29 28.87
C GLN A 129 -13.52 -22.19 27.82
N ARG A 130 -14.25 -22.32 26.70
CA ARG A 130 -14.34 -21.29 25.66
C ARG A 130 -14.71 -19.94 26.26
N LEU A 131 -14.11 -18.87 25.78
CA LEU A 131 -14.48 -17.54 26.25
C LEU A 131 -15.90 -17.17 25.84
N SER A 132 -16.50 -16.27 26.61
CA SER A 132 -17.83 -15.75 26.27
C SER A 132 -17.77 -14.88 25.02
N VAL A 133 -18.89 -14.81 24.32
CA VAL A 133 -19.10 -13.94 23.14
C VAL A 133 -18.74 -12.48 23.41
N HIS A 134 -18.82 -12.02 24.67
CA HIS A 134 -18.42 -10.68 25.05
C HIS A 134 -16.91 -10.44 24.89
N HIS A 135 -16.06 -11.43 25.18
CA HIS A 135 -14.61 -11.32 24.97
C HIS A 135 -14.27 -11.25 23.49
N HIS A 136 -14.93 -12.08 22.67
CA HIS A 136 -14.76 -12.06 21.21
C HIS A 136 -15.09 -10.69 20.64
N ARG A 137 -16.28 -10.16 20.98
CA ARG A 137 -16.72 -8.84 20.51
C ARG A 137 -15.81 -7.72 21.02
N ALA A 138 -15.38 -7.78 22.28
CA ALA A 138 -14.46 -6.79 22.83
C ALA A 138 -13.12 -6.77 22.07
N ALA A 139 -12.57 -7.95 21.73
CA ALA A 139 -11.35 -8.05 20.93
C ALA A 139 -11.52 -7.46 19.53
N VAL A 140 -12.60 -7.82 18.83
CA VAL A 140 -12.88 -7.32 17.48
C VAL A 140 -13.11 -5.81 17.47
N LEU A 141 -13.92 -5.28 18.38
CA LEU A 141 -14.17 -3.84 18.50
C LEU A 141 -12.89 -3.06 18.86
N SER A 142 -12.00 -3.66 19.66
CA SER A 142 -10.73 -3.05 20.01
C SER A 142 -9.81 -2.98 18.79
N ALA A 143 -9.70 -4.07 18.03
CA ALA A 143 -8.94 -4.09 16.78
C ALA A 143 -9.53 -3.11 15.76
N ASP A 144 -10.86 -3.04 15.65
CA ASP A 144 -11.54 -2.12 14.75
C ASP A 144 -11.25 -0.65 15.06
N ALA A 145 -11.30 -0.28 16.35
CA ALA A 145 -10.93 1.07 16.77
C ALA A 145 -9.47 1.41 16.44
N ILE A 146 -8.54 0.48 16.67
CA ILE A 146 -7.11 0.68 16.36
C ILE A 146 -6.89 0.81 14.85
N VAL A 147 -7.46 -0.10 14.05
CA VAL A 147 -7.32 -0.08 12.59
C VAL A 147 -7.96 1.18 12.00
N THR A 148 -9.15 1.57 12.46
CA THR A 148 -9.80 2.82 12.03
C THR A 148 -8.89 4.01 12.28
N PHE A 149 -8.35 4.12 13.49
CA PHE A 149 -7.47 5.21 13.88
C PHE A 149 -6.21 5.30 12.99
N LEU A 150 -5.56 4.16 12.74
CA LEU A 150 -4.36 4.10 11.92
C LEU A 150 -4.65 4.33 10.43
N HIS A 151 -5.73 3.74 9.92
CA HIS A 151 -6.11 3.82 8.51
C HIS A 151 -6.50 5.24 8.12
N GLN A 152 -7.32 5.92 8.94
CA GLN A 152 -7.69 7.32 8.67
C GLN A 152 -6.47 8.24 8.68
N ALA A 153 -5.56 8.06 9.64
CA ALA A 153 -4.29 8.80 9.65
C ALA A 153 -3.42 8.51 8.41
N TYR A 154 -3.43 7.27 7.92
CA TYR A 154 -2.69 6.86 6.73
C TYR A 154 -3.23 7.48 5.45
N LEU A 155 -4.56 7.62 5.32
CA LEU A 155 -5.18 8.27 4.15
C LEU A 155 -4.79 9.74 4.02
N GLU A 156 -4.55 10.41 5.15
CA GLU A 156 -4.09 11.80 5.22
C GLU A 156 -2.56 11.96 5.13
N ALA A 157 -1.80 10.86 5.15
CA ALA A 157 -0.35 10.91 5.14
C ALA A 157 0.21 11.29 3.76
N GLU A 158 1.25 12.12 3.75
CA GLU A 158 2.05 12.39 2.55
C GLU A 158 2.94 11.17 2.23
N LEU A 159 2.77 10.62 1.04
CA LEU A 159 3.51 9.48 0.55
C LEU A 159 4.67 9.89 -0.35
N ASP A 160 5.72 9.08 -0.33
CA ASP A 160 6.80 9.18 -1.34
C ASP A 160 6.29 8.62 -2.67
N LEU A 161 5.93 9.52 -3.58
CA LEU A 161 5.40 9.19 -4.92
C LEU A 161 6.38 8.37 -5.77
N VAL A 162 7.66 8.32 -5.42
CA VAL A 162 8.67 7.49 -6.11
C VAL A 162 8.57 6.03 -5.70
N ARG A 163 8.12 5.75 -4.47
CA ARG A 163 8.24 4.42 -3.84
C ARG A 163 6.91 3.79 -3.45
N THR A 164 5.86 4.59 -3.33
CA THR A 164 4.54 4.10 -2.92
C THR A 164 4.00 3.05 -3.89
N ARG A 165 3.26 2.08 -3.34
CA ARG A 165 2.57 1.04 -4.11
C ARG A 165 1.10 1.38 -4.35
N GLU A 166 0.68 2.57 -3.94
CA GLU A 166 -0.69 3.02 -4.07
C GLU A 166 -1.07 3.23 -5.54
N PRO A 167 -2.33 2.95 -5.90
CA PRO A 167 -2.78 3.02 -7.28
C PRO A 167 -2.82 4.47 -7.77
N TYR A 168 -2.75 4.64 -9.09
CA TYR A 168 -2.82 5.94 -9.76
C TYR A 168 -4.02 6.77 -9.30
N GLU A 169 -5.18 6.13 -9.12
CA GLU A 169 -6.43 6.78 -8.75
C GLU A 169 -6.37 7.51 -7.39
N ARG A 170 -5.49 7.10 -6.46
CA ARG A 170 -5.33 7.78 -5.17
C ARG A 170 -4.83 9.23 -5.32
N PHE A 171 -4.05 9.50 -6.36
CA PHE A 171 -3.38 10.78 -6.57
C PHE A 171 -4.06 11.64 -7.63
N ASP A 172 -5.34 11.40 -7.93
CA ASP A 172 -6.11 12.12 -8.94
C ASP A 172 -6.00 13.65 -8.84
N HIS A 173 -5.94 14.21 -7.63
CA HIS A 173 -5.75 15.64 -7.43
C HIS A 173 -4.38 16.15 -7.89
N LEU A 174 -3.33 15.36 -7.73
CA LEU A 174 -1.97 15.66 -8.22
C LEU A 174 -1.91 15.49 -9.73
N HIS A 175 -2.54 14.45 -10.27
CA HIS A 175 -2.62 14.21 -11.71
C HIS A 175 -3.31 15.37 -12.42
N ARG A 176 -4.48 15.80 -11.92
CA ARG A 176 -5.16 17.01 -12.43
C ARG A 176 -4.29 18.26 -12.36
N LEU A 177 -3.48 18.41 -11.31
CA LEU A 177 -2.55 19.53 -11.21
C LEU A 177 -1.49 19.48 -12.30
N ILE A 178 -0.89 18.30 -12.54
CA ILE A 178 0.09 18.09 -13.62
C ILE A 178 -0.56 18.36 -14.97
N ASP A 179 -1.70 17.73 -15.27
CA ASP A 179 -2.40 17.83 -16.55
C ASP A 179 -2.83 19.27 -16.87
N THR A 180 -3.08 20.09 -15.85
CA THR A 180 -3.46 21.50 -16.02
C THR A 180 -2.26 22.43 -16.24
N ARG A 181 -1.07 22.06 -15.72
CA ARG A 181 0.07 22.98 -15.55
C ARG A 181 1.25 22.63 -16.43
N VAL A 182 1.37 21.38 -16.84
CA VAL A 182 2.49 20.86 -17.63
C VAL A 182 2.03 20.73 -19.08
N SER A 183 2.91 21.07 -20.01
CA SER A 183 2.64 20.88 -21.44
C SER A 183 3.61 19.86 -22.04
N LEU A 184 3.13 19.10 -23.02
CA LEU A 184 3.87 18.06 -23.71
C LEU A 184 4.05 18.46 -25.17
N ARG A 185 5.29 18.42 -25.66
CA ARG A 185 5.58 18.55 -27.09
C ARG A 185 6.31 17.31 -27.57
N SER A 186 5.72 16.60 -28.52
CA SER A 186 6.33 15.43 -29.12
C SER A 186 7.02 15.76 -30.44
N ASP A 187 8.11 15.06 -30.72
CA ASP A 187 8.77 14.98 -32.02
C ASP A 187 9.29 13.55 -32.22
N VAL A 188 9.53 13.14 -33.46
CA VAL A 188 10.11 11.84 -33.77
C VAL A 188 11.50 12.08 -34.36
N ASP A 189 12.53 11.49 -33.75
CA ASP A 189 13.89 11.63 -34.28
C ASP A 189 14.13 10.76 -35.53
N ASP A 190 15.27 11.00 -36.20
CA ASP A 190 15.68 10.28 -37.41
C ASP A 190 15.86 8.76 -37.16
N GLU A 191 15.99 8.33 -35.90
CA GLU A 191 16.07 6.93 -35.49
C GLU A 191 14.68 6.31 -35.17
N GLY A 192 13.59 7.08 -35.34
CA GLY A 192 12.22 6.65 -35.13
C GLY A 192 11.78 6.58 -33.65
N SER A 193 12.55 7.17 -32.73
CA SER A 193 12.18 7.27 -31.32
C SER A 193 11.29 8.49 -31.06
N LEU A 194 10.28 8.33 -30.20
CA LEU A 194 9.44 9.42 -29.75
C LEU A 194 10.18 10.22 -28.68
N ASN A 195 10.44 11.49 -28.97
CA ASN A 195 10.95 12.45 -28.01
C ASN A 195 9.79 13.31 -27.50
N VAL A 196 9.51 13.26 -26.21
CA VAL A 196 8.52 14.10 -25.54
C VAL A 196 9.27 15.10 -24.66
N ASN A 197 9.15 16.37 -24.99
CA ASN A 197 9.60 17.47 -24.15
C ASN A 197 8.47 17.87 -23.21
N VAL A 198 8.68 17.63 -21.92
CA VAL A 198 7.76 18.02 -20.86
C VAL A 198 8.16 19.41 -20.36
N THR A 199 7.36 20.43 -20.67
CA THR A 199 7.63 21.81 -20.24
C THR A 199 6.94 22.08 -18.90
N LEU A 200 7.74 22.41 -17.90
CA LEU A 200 7.30 22.77 -16.55
C LEU A 200 6.80 24.23 -16.50
N PRO A 201 6.01 24.61 -15.48
CA PRO A 201 5.56 26.00 -15.29
C PRO A 201 6.69 27.03 -15.16
N SER A 202 7.90 26.61 -14.77
CA SER A 202 9.09 27.46 -14.73
C SER A 202 9.67 27.78 -16.10
N GLY A 203 9.26 27.04 -17.15
CA GLY A 203 9.88 27.05 -18.48
C GLY A 203 10.97 26.00 -18.65
N ASP A 204 11.38 25.30 -17.58
CA ASP A 204 12.32 24.19 -17.67
C ASP A 204 11.74 23.03 -18.48
N VAL A 205 12.61 22.32 -19.20
CA VAL A 205 12.22 21.20 -20.05
C VAL A 205 12.81 19.90 -19.51
N LEU A 206 11.96 18.91 -19.30
CA LEU A 206 12.34 17.54 -18.99
C LEU A 206 12.20 16.69 -20.26
N PRO A 207 13.31 16.30 -20.92
CA PRO A 207 13.24 15.47 -22.12
C PRO A 207 12.99 14.00 -21.76
N LEU A 208 12.06 13.36 -22.48
CA LEU A 208 11.76 11.94 -22.39
C LEU A 208 11.93 11.30 -23.78
N ARG A 209 12.85 10.34 -23.89
CA ARG A 209 13.04 9.53 -25.11
C ARG A 209 12.46 8.15 -24.88
N VAL A 210 11.54 7.72 -25.75
CA VAL A 210 10.88 6.42 -25.65
C VAL A 210 10.81 5.76 -27.03
N GLU A 211 11.24 4.51 -27.11
CA GLU A 211 11.12 3.71 -28.33
C GLU A 211 9.63 3.40 -28.61
N ALA A 212 9.21 3.44 -29.88
CA ALA A 212 7.81 3.19 -30.26
C ALA A 212 7.30 1.83 -29.74
N SER A 213 8.14 0.79 -29.82
CA SER A 213 7.81 -0.55 -29.31
C SER A 213 7.58 -0.56 -27.80
N ARG A 214 8.38 0.21 -27.04
CA ARG A 214 8.27 0.30 -25.57
C ARG A 214 7.03 1.07 -25.15
N LEU A 215 6.74 2.19 -25.81
CA LEU A 215 5.52 2.98 -25.56
C LEU A 215 4.26 2.13 -25.76
N LEU A 216 4.14 1.49 -26.92
CA LEU A 216 2.99 0.64 -27.24
C LEU A 216 2.90 -0.54 -26.27
N TYR A 217 4.01 -1.23 -26.00
CA TYR A 217 4.03 -2.34 -25.06
C TYR A 217 3.54 -1.89 -23.66
N GLN A 218 3.86 -0.69 -23.21
CA GLN A 218 3.47 -0.24 -21.86
C GLN A 218 2.06 0.34 -21.78
N LEU A 219 1.58 1.02 -22.82
CA LEU A 219 0.31 1.75 -22.79
C LEU A 219 -0.85 1.04 -23.51
N ASP A 220 -0.58 0.36 -24.62
CA ASP A 220 -1.62 -0.26 -25.47
C ASP A 220 -1.12 -1.57 -26.12
N ARG A 221 -1.52 -2.69 -25.50
CA ARG A 221 -1.15 -4.04 -25.92
C ARG A 221 -1.72 -4.43 -27.29
N GLU A 222 -2.89 -3.90 -27.63
CA GLU A 222 -3.54 -4.22 -28.90
C GLU A 222 -2.83 -3.50 -30.05
N ALA A 223 -2.58 -2.21 -29.89
CA ALA A 223 -1.81 -1.41 -30.84
C ALA A 223 -0.38 -1.94 -31.03
N TYR A 224 0.26 -2.46 -29.96
CA TYR A 224 1.56 -3.13 -30.07
C TYR A 224 1.53 -4.34 -31.01
N VAL A 225 0.52 -5.22 -30.86
CA VAL A 225 0.39 -6.43 -31.70
C VAL A 225 0.12 -6.06 -33.15
N GLU A 226 -0.73 -5.07 -33.39
CA GLU A 226 -1.02 -4.55 -34.72
C GLU A 226 0.25 -4.00 -35.40
N ALA A 227 0.98 -3.13 -34.71
CA ALA A 227 2.23 -2.57 -35.22
C ALA A 227 3.29 -3.66 -35.51
N LEU A 228 3.42 -4.67 -34.65
CA LEU A 228 4.34 -5.79 -34.85
C LEU A 228 4.00 -6.61 -36.11
N ASN A 229 2.71 -6.87 -36.34
CA ASN A 229 2.27 -7.60 -37.52
C ASN A 229 2.52 -6.80 -38.80
N ALA A 230 2.26 -5.49 -38.78
CA ALA A 230 2.55 -4.60 -39.90
C ALA A 230 4.06 -4.55 -40.21
N ALA A 231 4.91 -4.41 -39.18
CA ALA A 231 6.36 -4.38 -39.35
C ALA A 231 6.94 -5.68 -39.94
N ARG A 232 6.38 -6.84 -39.58
CA ARG A 232 6.78 -8.15 -40.16
C ARG A 232 6.42 -8.29 -41.64
N GLY A 233 5.38 -7.61 -42.09
CA GLY A 233 4.95 -7.60 -43.49
C GLY A 233 5.65 -6.56 -44.35
N ALA A 234 6.45 -5.67 -43.76
CA ALA A 234 7.13 -4.60 -44.48
C ALA A 234 8.36 -5.14 -45.26
N PRO A 235 8.63 -4.62 -46.47
CA PRO A 235 9.90 -4.88 -47.15
C PRO A 235 11.08 -4.39 -46.30
N ALA A 236 12.23 -5.06 -46.40
CA ALA A 236 13.45 -4.58 -45.75
C ALA A 236 13.77 -3.16 -46.26
N PRO A 237 14.23 -2.24 -45.38
CA PRO A 237 14.58 -0.90 -45.81
C PRO A 237 15.68 -0.97 -46.87
N ASP A 238 15.49 -0.24 -47.98
CA ASP A 238 16.50 -0.09 -49.02
C ASP A 238 17.72 0.61 -48.40
N MET A 239 18.77 -0.16 -48.10
CA MET A 239 20.06 0.37 -47.73
C MET A 239 20.64 1.07 -48.96
N GLU A 240 20.70 2.41 -48.94
CA GLU A 240 21.41 3.15 -49.99
C GLU A 240 22.86 2.63 -50.07
N PRO A 241 23.41 2.41 -51.29
CA PRO A 241 24.77 1.91 -51.44
C PRO A 241 25.74 2.91 -50.84
N ILE A 242 26.56 2.47 -49.89
CA ILE A 242 27.74 3.20 -49.42
C ILE A 242 28.61 3.44 -50.66
N GLU A 243 28.66 4.69 -51.14
CA GLU A 243 29.62 5.10 -52.16
C GLU A 243 31.02 4.81 -51.63
N GLN A 244 31.63 3.75 -52.17
CA GLN A 244 33.06 3.52 -52.00
C GLN A 244 33.78 4.69 -52.68
N GLN A 245 34.23 5.67 -51.89
CA GLN A 245 35.24 6.62 -52.34
C GLN A 245 36.49 5.81 -52.69
N GLY A 246 36.69 5.64 -54.00
CA GLY A 246 37.85 4.97 -54.57
C GLY A 246 39.14 5.68 -54.22
N GLU A 247 40.17 4.87 -54.00
CA GLU A 247 41.57 5.26 -53.95
C GLU A 247 41.96 6.06 -55.21
N GLN A 248 42.57 7.24 -55.00
CA GLN A 248 43.78 7.71 -55.68
C GLN A 248 44.34 8.98 -55.03
#